data_AF-A0AAP6LD50-F1
#
_entry.id   AF-A0AAP6LD50-F1
#
_cell.length_a   1.000
_cell.length_b   1.000
_cell.length_c   1.000
_cell.angle_alpha   90.00
_cell.angle_beta   90.00
_cell.angle_gamma   90.00
#
_symmetry.space_group_name_H-M   'P 1'
#
loop_
_entity.id
_entity.type
_entity.pdbx_description
1 polymer ?
#
loop_
_entity_poly.entity_id
_entity_poly.type
_entity_poly.pdbx_seq_one_letter_code
_entity_poly.pdbx_strand_id
1 'polypeptide(L)'
;MLALPAAAQSPHCGTFKDPSSGAVLRVYSAVQGERQLPGQAAEPYHLQHDGDQLLAANTASGRMVTLAVSGDGRSLSDETHHYALDADAGCQTVPTFPAGSCRADITTCFGQMTWAGADSWRRWCSEGVSAACNRLIEDYRSEARSAWVIAKVMANDSVPSSPPAVCVEDSEAFDAEACRHAEDAERAKAVGKAFALTKDMPSEPILPDAELDEVAKLCRQQPSAAFCTAVASALRTAGRLPAAREAMQLACRGAEDPPACAQLVIQDNDAPN
;
A
#
# COMPACT_ATOMS: atom_id res chain seq x y z
N MET A 1 -11.51 -48.08 10.06
CA MET A 1 -11.61 -46.85 10.88
C MET A 1 -11.31 -45.70 9.96
N LEU A 2 -12.32 -44.91 9.59
CA LEU A 2 -12.15 -43.68 8.83
C LEU A 2 -11.74 -42.59 9.83
N ALA A 3 -10.54 -42.04 9.68
CA ALA A 3 -10.11 -40.88 10.47
C ALA A 3 -10.99 -39.69 10.07
N LEU A 4 -11.66 -39.08 11.04
CA LEU A 4 -12.33 -37.80 10.84
C LEU A 4 -11.28 -36.75 10.48
N PRO A 5 -11.56 -35.82 9.56
CA PRO A 5 -10.66 -34.71 9.29
C PRO A 5 -10.42 -33.94 10.60
N ALA A 6 -9.17 -33.53 10.84
CA ALA A 6 -8.87 -32.66 11.95
C ALA A 6 -9.76 -31.42 11.83
N ALA A 7 -10.51 -31.10 12.88
CA ALA A 7 -11.21 -29.83 12.90
C ALA A 7 -10.16 -28.71 12.87
N ALA A 8 -10.30 -27.75 11.97
CA ALA A 8 -9.46 -26.57 11.91
C ALA A 8 -9.46 -25.89 13.29
N GLN A 9 -8.30 -25.92 13.95
CA GLN A 9 -8.17 -25.47 15.34
C GLN A 9 -8.25 -23.95 15.37
N SER A 10 -9.26 -23.42 16.05
CA SER A 10 -9.46 -21.97 16.15
C SER A 10 -8.93 -21.46 17.49
N PRO A 11 -8.25 -20.30 17.51
CA PRO A 11 -7.75 -19.73 18.75
C PRO A 11 -8.90 -19.23 19.63
N HIS A 12 -8.65 -19.21 20.93
CA HIS A 12 -9.46 -18.45 21.86
C HIS A 12 -9.40 -16.94 21.52
N CYS A 13 -10.49 -16.23 21.78
CA CYS A 13 -10.45 -14.77 21.80
C CYS A 13 -9.81 -14.31 23.11
N GLY A 14 -8.97 -13.28 23.03
CA GLY A 14 -8.15 -12.88 24.16
C GLY A 14 -6.83 -12.22 23.76
N THR A 15 -6.00 -11.99 24.77
CA THR A 15 -4.66 -11.44 24.63
C THR A 15 -3.65 -12.56 24.81
N PHE A 16 -2.82 -12.75 23.79
CA PHE A 16 -1.69 -13.66 23.81
C PHE A 16 -0.39 -12.86 23.84
N LYS A 17 0.59 -13.34 24.60
CA LYS A 17 1.89 -12.69 24.74
C LYS A 17 3.00 -13.66 24.37
N ASP A 18 3.99 -13.14 23.65
CA ASP A 18 5.27 -13.81 23.48
C ASP A 18 6.22 -13.33 24.57
N PRO A 19 6.60 -14.20 25.53
CA PRO A 19 7.46 -13.80 26.65
C PRO A 19 8.89 -13.50 26.21
N SER A 20 9.32 -13.96 25.03
CA SER A 20 10.69 -13.77 24.54
C SER A 20 10.89 -12.41 23.88
N SER A 21 9.91 -11.98 23.08
CA SER A 21 9.97 -10.73 22.32
C SER A 21 9.19 -9.60 22.96
N GLY A 22 8.26 -9.89 23.87
CA GLY A 22 7.29 -8.91 24.38
C GLY A 22 6.21 -8.55 23.37
N ALA A 23 6.14 -9.24 22.23
CA ALA A 23 5.06 -9.06 21.26
C ALA A 23 3.71 -9.49 21.83
N VAL A 24 2.66 -8.76 21.48
CA VAL A 24 1.30 -9.02 21.91
C VAL A 24 0.42 -9.28 20.70
N LEU A 25 -0.33 -10.38 20.71
CA LEU A 25 -1.33 -10.72 19.70
C LEU A 25 -2.70 -10.72 20.38
N ARG A 26 -3.63 -9.88 19.91
CA ARG A 26 -5.00 -9.83 20.41
C ARG A 26 -5.93 -10.41 19.38
N VAL A 27 -6.71 -11.42 19.77
CA VAL A 27 -7.72 -12.06 18.93
C VAL A 27 -9.09 -11.59 19.40
N TYR A 28 -9.82 -10.88 18.53
CA TYR A 28 -11.12 -10.29 18.87
C TYR A 28 -12.28 -11.18 18.45
N SER A 29 -12.15 -11.85 17.32
CA SER A 29 -13.13 -12.80 16.78
C SER A 29 -12.43 -13.82 15.89
N ALA A 30 -13.19 -14.75 15.32
CA ALA A 30 -12.66 -15.75 14.39
C ALA A 30 -12.00 -15.15 13.14
N VAL A 31 -12.26 -13.88 12.80
CA VAL A 31 -11.75 -13.22 11.58
C VAL A 31 -10.99 -11.91 11.82
N GLN A 32 -10.86 -11.48 13.09
CA GLN A 32 -10.22 -10.21 13.44
C GLN A 32 -9.27 -10.34 14.61
N GLY A 33 -8.14 -9.68 14.49
CA GLY A 33 -7.18 -9.47 15.57
C GLY A 33 -6.26 -8.29 15.27
N GLU A 34 -5.29 -8.09 16.15
CA GLU A 34 -4.19 -7.16 15.96
C GLU A 34 -2.92 -7.71 16.59
N ARG A 35 -1.76 -7.28 16.08
CA ARG A 35 -0.48 -7.56 16.73
C ARG A 35 0.25 -6.26 17.03
N GLN A 36 0.84 -6.20 18.20
CA GLN A 36 1.66 -5.09 18.63
C GLN A 36 3.04 -5.62 18.98
N LEU A 37 4.05 -5.15 18.24
CA LEU A 37 5.45 -5.37 18.58
C LEU A 37 5.92 -4.27 19.55
N PRO A 38 6.91 -4.52 20.40
CA PRO A 38 7.43 -3.49 21.31
C PRO A 38 7.88 -2.24 20.56
N GLY A 39 7.40 -1.07 21.01
CA GLY A 39 7.74 0.23 20.40
C GLY A 39 7.10 0.48 19.02
N GLN A 40 6.15 -0.34 18.59
CA GLN A 40 5.44 -0.17 17.33
C GLN A 40 3.94 -0.04 17.56
N ALA A 41 3.26 0.65 16.63
CA ALA A 41 1.81 0.72 16.62
C ALA A 41 1.20 -0.67 16.38
N ALA A 42 -0.02 -0.88 16.88
CA ALA A 42 -0.74 -2.12 16.63
C ALA A 42 -1.10 -2.28 15.15
N GLU A 43 -0.81 -3.44 14.59
CA GLU A 43 -1.09 -3.81 13.20
C GLU A 43 -2.37 -4.65 13.10
N PRO A 44 -3.35 -4.26 12.27
CA PRO A 44 -4.62 -4.97 12.15
C PRO A 44 -4.49 -6.25 11.31
N TYR A 45 -4.95 -7.36 11.87
CA TYR A 45 -5.00 -8.67 11.23
C TYR A 45 -6.42 -9.09 10.86
N HIS A 46 -6.55 -9.63 9.64
CA HIS A 46 -7.70 -10.43 9.24
C HIS A 46 -7.32 -11.91 9.28
N LEU A 47 -8.09 -12.69 10.02
CA LEU A 47 -7.84 -14.11 10.25
C LEU A 47 -8.70 -14.94 9.30
N GLN A 48 -8.12 -15.92 8.63
CA GLN A 48 -8.84 -16.83 7.74
C GLN A 48 -8.21 -18.22 7.83
N HIS A 49 -9.06 -19.24 7.91
CA HIS A 49 -8.59 -20.63 7.79
C HIS A 49 -8.36 -20.97 6.31
N ASP A 50 -7.22 -21.62 6.04
CA ASP A 50 -6.89 -22.27 4.78
C ASP A 50 -6.51 -23.72 5.06
N GLY A 51 -7.47 -24.63 4.85
CA GLY A 51 -7.36 -26.00 5.33
C GLY A 51 -7.23 -26.07 6.86
N ASP A 52 -6.14 -26.68 7.33
CA ASP A 52 -5.82 -26.83 8.76
C ASP A 52 -4.98 -25.67 9.32
N GLN A 53 -4.60 -24.70 8.47
CA GLN A 53 -3.76 -23.57 8.86
C GLN A 53 -4.59 -22.32 9.09
N LEU A 54 -4.25 -21.56 10.12
CA LEU A 54 -4.78 -20.22 10.33
C LEU A 54 -3.85 -19.21 9.66
N LEU A 55 -4.35 -18.45 8.70
CA LEU A 55 -3.64 -17.33 8.09
C LEU A 55 -4.02 -16.04 8.79
N ALA A 56 -3.03 -15.20 9.06
CA ALA A 56 -3.19 -13.84 9.57
C ALA A 56 -2.66 -12.84 8.52
N ALA A 57 -3.59 -12.15 7.87
CA ALA A 57 -3.31 -11.14 6.85
C ALA A 57 -3.27 -9.75 7.48
N ASN A 58 -2.10 -9.12 7.47
CA ASN A 58 -1.92 -7.74 7.92
C ASN A 58 -2.53 -6.83 6.87
N THR A 59 -3.70 -6.28 7.19
CA THR A 59 -4.45 -5.42 6.27
C THR A 59 -3.79 -4.07 6.03
N ALA A 60 -2.83 -3.66 6.87
CA ALA A 60 -2.05 -2.43 6.70
C ALA A 60 -0.83 -2.61 5.81
N SER A 61 -0.08 -3.71 5.96
CA SER A 61 1.15 -3.95 5.20
C SER A 61 0.97 -4.82 3.96
N GLY A 62 -0.14 -5.55 3.82
CA GLY A 62 -0.35 -6.47 2.71
C GLY A 62 0.41 -7.79 2.87
N ARG A 63 0.94 -8.06 4.07
CA ARG A 63 1.67 -9.31 4.39
C ARG A 63 0.76 -10.34 5.01
N MET A 64 0.99 -11.61 4.71
CA MET A 64 0.36 -12.73 5.41
C MET A 64 1.39 -13.52 6.19
N VAL A 65 0.98 -14.06 7.33
CA VAL A 65 1.73 -15.05 8.11
C VAL A 65 0.83 -16.22 8.43
N THR A 66 1.43 -17.41 8.52
CA THR A 66 0.75 -18.61 9.01
C THR A 66 0.90 -18.68 10.53
N LEU A 67 -0.21 -18.89 11.22
CA LEU A 67 -0.29 -19.16 12.64
C LEU A 67 -0.62 -20.64 12.85
N ALA A 68 0.28 -21.36 13.51
CA ALA A 68 -0.04 -22.65 14.10
C ALA A 68 -0.85 -22.40 15.38
N VAL A 69 -1.96 -23.13 15.52
CA VAL A 69 -2.85 -23.06 16.68
C VAL A 69 -2.70 -24.36 17.46
N SER A 70 -2.56 -24.29 18.78
CA SER A 70 -2.58 -25.50 19.61
C SER A 70 -3.96 -26.14 19.65
N GLY A 71 -4.02 -27.44 19.98
CA GLY A 71 -5.28 -28.18 20.04
C GLY A 71 -6.29 -27.63 21.06
N ASP A 72 -5.84 -26.91 22.08
CA ASP A 72 -6.68 -26.21 23.06
C ASP A 72 -6.94 -24.73 22.69
N GLY A 73 -6.37 -24.24 21.60
CA GLY A 73 -6.51 -22.86 21.12
C GLY A 73 -5.87 -21.80 22.02
N ARG A 74 -5.05 -22.19 23.01
CA ARG A 74 -4.43 -21.30 24.01
C ARG A 74 -3.00 -20.91 23.68
N SER A 75 -2.41 -21.50 22.65
CA SER A 75 -1.09 -21.16 22.14
C SER A 75 -1.15 -20.93 20.64
N LEU A 76 -0.42 -19.92 20.19
CA LEU A 76 -0.30 -19.51 18.79
C LEU A 76 1.18 -19.34 18.46
N SER A 77 1.61 -19.75 17.28
CA SER A 77 2.99 -19.51 16.86
C SER A 77 3.11 -19.25 15.37
N ASP A 78 3.96 -18.30 15.00
CA ASP A 78 4.46 -18.12 13.64
C ASP A 78 5.95 -18.55 13.57
N GLU A 79 6.63 -18.27 12.46
CA GLU A 79 8.06 -18.59 12.29
C GLU A 79 8.98 -17.86 13.29
N THR A 80 8.50 -16.78 13.89
CA THR A 80 9.29 -15.82 14.68
C THR A 80 8.85 -15.70 16.14
N HIS A 81 7.58 -15.96 16.46
CA HIS A 81 6.99 -15.70 17.76
C HIS A 81 6.21 -16.90 18.28
N HIS A 82 6.25 -17.09 19.60
CA HIS A 82 5.50 -18.12 20.32
C HIS A 82 4.63 -17.45 21.38
N TYR A 83 3.34 -17.34 21.10
CA TYR A 83 2.38 -16.67 21.96
C TYR A 83 1.64 -17.66 22.85
N ALA A 84 1.52 -17.32 24.13
CA ALA A 84 0.67 -18.02 25.08
C ALA A 84 -0.47 -17.10 25.53
N LEU A 85 -1.67 -17.67 25.72
CA LEU A 85 -2.83 -16.94 26.20
C LEU A 85 -2.58 -16.41 27.61
N ASP A 86 -2.56 -15.09 27.75
CA ASP A 86 -2.37 -14.36 29.01
C ASP A 86 -3.72 -14.00 29.63
N ALA A 87 -4.67 -13.57 28.80
CA ALA A 87 -6.02 -13.20 29.25
C ALA A 87 -7.07 -13.65 28.24
N ASP A 88 -8.07 -14.42 28.70
CA ASP A 88 -9.23 -14.84 27.90
C ASP A 88 -10.25 -13.70 27.78
N ALA A 89 -10.95 -13.61 26.65
CA ALA A 89 -12.01 -12.66 26.42
C ALA A 89 -13.15 -13.29 25.63
N GLY A 90 -14.38 -12.81 25.85
CA GLY A 90 -15.53 -13.19 25.03
C GLY A 90 -15.34 -12.75 23.57
N CYS A 91 -15.48 -13.67 22.62
CA CYS A 91 -15.39 -13.36 21.21
C CYS A 91 -16.44 -12.32 20.79
N GLN A 92 -15.98 -11.33 20.03
CA GLN A 92 -16.85 -10.34 19.42
C GLN A 92 -17.64 -10.96 18.26
N THR A 93 -18.75 -10.32 17.90
CA THR A 93 -19.53 -10.73 16.72
C THR A 93 -18.70 -10.55 15.46
N VAL A 94 -18.61 -11.61 14.66
CA VAL A 94 -17.89 -11.61 13.39
C VAL A 94 -18.57 -10.62 12.43
N PRO A 95 -17.85 -9.63 11.88
CA PRO A 95 -18.40 -8.76 10.86
C PRO A 95 -18.77 -9.55 9.60
N THR A 96 -19.86 -9.14 8.95
CA THR A 96 -20.23 -9.70 7.65
C THR A 96 -19.53 -8.93 6.54
N PHE A 97 -18.81 -9.64 5.68
CA PHE A 97 -18.18 -9.08 4.49
C PHE A 97 -19.01 -9.37 3.25
N PRO A 98 -19.18 -8.41 2.33
CA PRO A 98 -19.88 -8.66 1.07
C PRO A 98 -19.24 -9.80 0.28
N ALA A 99 -20.05 -10.65 -0.33
CA ALA A 99 -19.56 -11.73 -1.19
C ALA A 99 -18.70 -11.15 -2.34
N GLY A 100 -17.54 -11.75 -2.57
CA GLY A 100 -16.56 -11.29 -3.57
C GLY A 100 -15.72 -10.08 -3.14
N SER A 101 -15.89 -9.55 -1.93
CA SER A 101 -14.96 -8.57 -1.36
C SER A 101 -13.64 -9.23 -0.96
N CYS A 102 -12.57 -8.44 -0.90
CA CYS A 102 -11.26 -8.90 -0.46
C CYS A 102 -11.30 -9.49 0.95
N ARG A 103 -12.12 -8.95 1.85
CA ARG A 103 -12.25 -9.46 3.23
C ARG A 103 -13.17 -10.68 3.36
N ALA A 104 -13.90 -11.04 2.31
CA ALA A 104 -14.63 -12.31 2.28
C ALA A 104 -13.72 -13.47 1.87
N ASP A 105 -12.61 -13.20 1.17
CA ASP A 105 -11.57 -14.17 0.82
C ASP A 105 -10.20 -13.48 0.76
N ILE A 106 -9.59 -13.32 1.94
CA ILE A 106 -8.36 -12.53 2.10
C ILE A 106 -7.18 -13.19 1.41
N THR A 107 -7.13 -14.53 1.42
CA THR A 107 -6.02 -15.31 0.87
C THR A 107 -5.94 -15.13 -0.63
N THR A 108 -7.07 -15.33 -1.34
CA THR A 108 -7.13 -15.10 -2.78
C THR A 108 -6.85 -13.63 -3.12
N CYS A 109 -7.41 -12.70 -2.35
CA CYS A 109 -7.20 -11.28 -2.58
C CYS A 109 -5.71 -10.89 -2.47
N PHE A 110 -5.03 -11.29 -1.39
CA PHE A 110 -3.61 -10.98 -1.20
C PHE A 110 -2.73 -11.67 -2.24
N GLY A 111 -3.09 -12.89 -2.68
CA GLY A 111 -2.42 -13.56 -3.79
C GLY A 111 -2.53 -12.83 -5.13
N GLN A 112 -3.60 -12.05 -5.34
CA GLN A 112 -3.82 -11.26 -6.56
C GLN A 112 -3.20 -9.86 -6.52
N MET A 113 -2.74 -9.39 -5.35
CA MET A 113 -2.19 -8.04 -5.18
C MET A 113 -1.02 -7.74 -6.13
N THR A 114 -0.14 -8.71 -6.40
CA THR A 114 1.01 -8.50 -7.31
C THR A 114 0.61 -8.03 -8.71
N TRP A 115 -0.59 -8.39 -9.16
CA TRP A 115 -1.09 -8.11 -10.53
C TRP A 115 -2.25 -7.13 -10.55
N ALA A 116 -2.60 -6.53 -9.41
CA ALA A 116 -3.69 -5.59 -9.33
C ALA A 116 -3.30 -4.22 -9.90
N GLY A 117 -4.29 -3.54 -10.48
CA GLY A 117 -4.20 -2.15 -10.91
C GLY A 117 -5.10 -1.23 -10.08
N ALA A 118 -5.11 0.06 -10.42
CA ALA A 118 -5.79 1.12 -9.69
C ALA A 118 -7.25 0.80 -9.30
N ASP A 119 -8.05 0.22 -10.19
CA ASP A 119 -9.44 -0.13 -9.87
C ASP A 119 -9.58 -1.18 -8.78
N SER A 120 -8.66 -2.15 -8.73
CA SER A 120 -8.63 -3.13 -7.65
C SER A 120 -8.15 -2.51 -6.35
N TRP A 121 -7.14 -1.64 -6.39
CA TRP A 121 -6.67 -0.92 -5.21
C TRP A 121 -7.74 -0.03 -4.60
N ARG A 122 -8.46 0.72 -5.44
CA ARG A 122 -9.60 1.56 -5.04
C ARG A 122 -10.67 0.75 -4.33
N ARG A 123 -11.07 -0.38 -4.92
CA ARG A 123 -12.08 -1.27 -4.35
C ARG A 123 -11.65 -1.83 -3.01
N TRP A 124 -10.48 -2.46 -2.94
CA TRP A 124 -9.99 -3.09 -1.72
C TRP A 124 -9.67 -2.08 -0.61
N CYS A 125 -9.20 -0.88 -0.99
CA CYS A 125 -9.06 0.22 -0.05
C CYS A 125 -10.41 0.53 0.60
N SER A 126 -11.48 0.69 -0.19
CA SER A 126 -12.83 0.97 0.34
C SER A 126 -13.38 -0.15 1.25
N GLU A 127 -12.93 -1.40 1.05
CA GLU A 127 -13.27 -2.57 1.86
C GLU A 127 -12.48 -2.67 3.17
N GLY A 128 -11.57 -1.72 3.44
CA GLY A 128 -10.79 -1.64 4.67
C GLY A 128 -9.43 -2.35 4.59
N VAL A 129 -8.91 -2.58 3.38
CA VAL A 129 -7.55 -3.10 3.17
C VAL A 129 -6.59 -1.92 2.99
N SER A 130 -6.04 -1.44 4.11
CA SER A 130 -5.17 -0.25 4.14
C SER A 130 -3.93 -0.38 3.22
N ALA A 131 -3.39 -1.59 3.02
CA ALA A 131 -2.31 -1.84 2.08
C ALA A 131 -2.68 -1.47 0.63
N ALA A 132 -3.93 -1.71 0.23
CA ALA A 132 -4.44 -1.32 -1.07
C ALA A 132 -4.56 0.20 -1.20
N CYS A 133 -4.93 0.91 -0.13
CA CYS A 133 -4.93 2.37 -0.12
C CYS A 133 -3.53 2.95 -0.34
N ASN A 134 -2.53 2.40 0.35
CA ASN A 134 -1.13 2.79 0.16
C ASN A 134 -0.66 2.49 -1.27
N ARG A 135 -1.05 1.35 -1.84
CA ARG A 135 -0.68 1.00 -3.21
C ARG A 135 -1.32 1.91 -4.25
N LEU A 136 -2.58 2.31 -4.04
CA LEU A 136 -3.30 3.23 -4.92
C LEU A 136 -2.57 4.58 -5.08
N ILE A 137 -2.21 5.21 -3.96
CA ILE A 137 -1.51 6.51 -4.02
C ILE A 137 -0.11 6.39 -4.63
N GLU A 138 0.59 5.27 -4.41
CA GLU A 138 1.87 5.01 -5.09
C GLU A 138 1.72 4.81 -6.60
N ASP A 139 0.65 4.16 -7.05
CA ASP A 139 0.36 4.04 -8.48
C ASP A 139 0.09 5.41 -9.11
N TYR A 140 -0.72 6.26 -8.47
CA TYR A 140 -0.93 7.65 -8.90
C TYR A 140 0.36 8.46 -8.95
N ARG A 141 1.23 8.34 -7.94
CA ARG A 141 2.56 8.97 -7.95
C ARG A 141 3.42 8.46 -9.10
N SER A 142 3.40 7.15 -9.38
CA SER A 142 4.13 6.55 -10.49
C SER A 142 3.64 7.10 -11.83
N GLU A 143 2.33 7.17 -12.03
CA GLU A 143 1.71 7.74 -13.24
C GLU A 143 2.06 9.21 -13.40
N ALA A 144 1.98 10.01 -12.33
CA ALA A 144 2.33 11.43 -12.35
C ALA A 144 3.82 11.65 -12.65
N ARG A 145 4.74 10.80 -12.13
CA ARG A 145 6.17 10.83 -12.49
C ARG A 145 6.37 10.52 -13.97
N SER A 146 5.72 9.49 -14.50
CA SER A 146 5.79 9.16 -15.93
C SER A 146 5.26 10.30 -16.79
N ALA A 147 4.13 10.89 -16.44
CA ALA A 147 3.55 12.04 -17.14
C ALA A 147 4.51 13.25 -17.12
N TRP A 148 5.18 13.49 -15.99
CA TRP A 148 6.19 14.54 -15.87
C TRP A 148 7.38 14.31 -16.82
N VAL A 149 7.90 13.07 -16.89
CA VAL A 149 9.00 12.73 -17.82
C VAL A 149 8.57 12.94 -19.25
N ILE A 150 7.39 12.44 -19.63
CA ILE A 150 6.83 12.60 -20.98
C ILE A 150 6.72 14.09 -21.32
N ALA A 151 6.13 14.91 -20.43
CA ALA A 151 6.00 16.34 -20.66
C ALA A 151 7.36 17.04 -20.85
N LYS A 152 8.38 16.65 -20.08
CA LYS A 152 9.73 17.20 -20.20
C LYS A 152 10.46 16.77 -21.47
N VAL A 153 10.28 15.52 -21.90
CA VAL A 153 10.83 15.02 -23.17
C VAL A 153 10.17 15.76 -24.34
N MET A 154 8.84 15.89 -24.32
CA MET A 154 8.07 16.56 -25.38
C MET A 154 8.36 18.07 -25.47
N ALA A 155 8.67 18.71 -24.34
CA ALA A 155 9.06 20.13 -24.30
C ALA A 155 10.54 20.38 -24.66
N ASN A 156 11.31 19.34 -24.96
CA ASN A 156 12.73 19.47 -25.26
C ASN A 156 12.95 19.55 -26.78
N ASP A 157 13.15 20.77 -27.29
CA ASP A 157 13.38 21.07 -28.72
C ASP A 157 14.58 20.31 -29.34
N SER A 158 15.46 19.74 -28.52
CA SER A 158 16.58 18.93 -29.00
C SER A 158 16.20 17.48 -29.34
N VAL A 159 14.95 17.07 -29.13
CA VAL A 159 14.42 15.77 -29.58
C VAL A 159 13.88 15.97 -31.01
N PRO A 160 14.47 15.33 -32.04
CA PRO A 160 14.05 15.53 -33.41
C PRO A 160 12.59 15.09 -33.61
N SER A 161 11.78 15.98 -34.17
CA SER A 161 10.36 15.77 -34.48
C SER A 161 10.13 15.17 -35.87
N SER A 162 11.20 14.88 -36.62
CA SER A 162 11.16 14.31 -37.96
C SER A 162 12.24 13.26 -38.13
N PRO A 163 11.98 12.20 -38.93
CA PRO A 163 12.96 11.14 -39.16
C PRO A 163 14.19 11.68 -39.90
N PRO A 164 15.38 11.08 -39.69
CA PRO A 164 16.58 11.40 -40.45
C PRO A 164 16.34 11.24 -41.97
N ALA A 165 16.99 12.06 -42.80
CA ALA A 165 16.82 12.00 -44.26
C ALA A 165 17.13 10.60 -44.84
N VAL A 166 18.08 9.86 -44.24
CA VAL A 166 18.43 8.48 -44.61
C VAL A 166 17.31 7.46 -44.36
N CYS A 167 16.29 7.84 -43.60
CA CYS A 167 15.12 7.03 -43.26
C CYS A 167 13.87 7.38 -44.08
N VAL A 168 13.93 8.35 -44.99
CA VAL A 168 12.78 8.72 -45.83
C VAL A 168 12.76 7.82 -47.07
N GLU A 169 11.86 6.83 -47.09
CA GLU A 169 11.80 5.75 -48.11
C GLU A 169 11.71 6.28 -49.56
N ASP A 170 11.03 7.41 -49.78
CA ASP A 170 10.88 8.04 -51.11
C ASP A 170 12.01 9.02 -51.48
N SER A 171 13.07 9.10 -50.67
CA SER A 171 14.19 10.01 -50.93
C SER A 171 15.36 9.31 -51.63
N GLU A 172 16.08 10.05 -52.48
CA GLU A 172 17.34 9.57 -53.09
C GLU A 172 18.43 9.27 -52.03
N ALA A 173 18.25 9.74 -50.79
CA ALA A 173 19.15 9.52 -49.67
C ALA A 173 18.80 8.28 -48.83
N PHE A 174 17.73 7.54 -49.17
CA PHE A 174 17.30 6.37 -48.41
C PHE A 174 18.36 5.28 -48.41
N ASP A 175 18.74 4.83 -47.21
CA ASP A 175 19.58 3.67 -46.99
C ASP A 175 19.09 2.92 -45.75
N ALA A 176 18.65 1.68 -45.94
CA ALA A 176 18.03 0.91 -44.87
C ALA A 176 18.99 0.57 -43.72
N GLU A 177 20.29 0.43 -43.98
CA GLU A 177 21.30 0.15 -42.94
C GLU A 177 21.71 1.41 -42.20
N ALA A 178 21.94 2.51 -42.93
CA ALA A 178 22.22 3.82 -42.35
C ALA A 178 21.02 4.36 -41.55
N CYS A 179 19.78 4.07 -42.00
CA CYS A 179 18.59 4.40 -41.24
C CYS A 179 18.53 3.66 -39.90
N ARG A 180 18.72 2.33 -39.89
CA ARG A 180 18.76 1.56 -38.63
C ARG A 180 19.82 2.09 -37.67
N HIS A 181 21.01 2.39 -38.16
CA HIS A 181 22.07 2.99 -37.34
C HIS A 181 21.70 4.39 -36.80
N ALA A 182 21.03 5.21 -37.61
CA ALA A 182 20.55 6.52 -37.19
C ALA A 182 19.44 6.42 -36.13
N GLU A 183 18.48 5.52 -36.31
CA GLU A 183 17.41 5.25 -35.34
C GLU A 183 17.96 4.72 -34.01
N ASP A 184 18.96 3.82 -34.05
CA ASP A 184 19.62 3.29 -32.86
C ASP A 184 20.38 4.40 -32.10
N ALA A 185 21.09 5.27 -32.83
CA ALA A 185 21.79 6.41 -32.24
C ALA A 185 20.82 7.43 -31.63
N GLU A 186 19.70 7.74 -32.30
CA GLU A 186 18.68 8.64 -31.77
C GLU A 186 17.95 8.03 -30.55
N ARG A 187 17.67 6.72 -30.56
CA ARG A 187 17.11 6.02 -29.41
C ARG A 187 18.05 6.04 -28.21
N ALA A 188 19.35 5.80 -28.42
CA ALA A 188 20.35 5.90 -27.35
C ALA A 188 20.44 7.32 -26.77
N LYS A 189 20.39 8.36 -27.62
CA LYS A 189 20.32 9.77 -27.17
C LYS A 189 19.03 10.07 -26.42
N ALA A 190 17.88 9.58 -26.87
CA ALA A 190 16.59 9.78 -26.23
C ALA A 190 16.56 9.15 -24.83
N VAL A 191 17.09 7.92 -24.68
CA VAL A 191 17.26 7.26 -23.39
C VAL A 191 18.18 8.08 -22.48
N GLY A 192 19.36 8.48 -22.97
CA GLY A 192 20.29 9.31 -22.20
C GLY A 192 19.68 10.63 -21.72
N LYS A 193 18.87 11.30 -22.57
CA LYS A 193 18.15 12.52 -22.20
C LYS A 193 17.04 12.27 -21.19
N ALA A 194 16.25 11.21 -21.36
CA ALA A 194 15.23 10.85 -20.38
C ALA A 194 15.85 10.61 -18.99
N PHE A 195 16.98 9.90 -18.92
CA PHE A 195 17.75 9.73 -17.69
C PHE A 195 18.26 11.07 -17.14
N ALA A 196 18.79 11.96 -17.98
CA ALA A 196 19.22 13.29 -17.53
C ALA A 196 18.05 14.11 -16.94
N LEU A 197 16.86 14.03 -17.54
CA LEU A 197 15.66 14.71 -17.05
C LEU A 197 15.19 14.17 -15.70
N THR A 198 15.39 12.88 -15.40
CA THR A 198 15.01 12.34 -14.07
C THR A 198 15.77 12.98 -12.90
N LYS A 199 16.89 13.67 -13.15
CA LYS A 199 17.64 14.39 -12.11
C LYS A 199 16.84 15.53 -11.47
N ASP A 200 16.01 16.21 -12.28
CA ASP A 200 15.17 17.32 -11.82
C ASP A 200 13.76 16.87 -11.45
N MET A 201 13.52 15.55 -11.42
CA MET A 201 12.21 15.00 -11.07
C MET A 201 11.92 15.31 -9.59
N PRO A 202 10.74 15.86 -9.29
CA PRO A 202 10.36 16.06 -7.90
C PRO A 202 10.23 14.70 -7.19
N SER A 203 10.70 14.63 -5.94
CA SER A 203 10.52 13.45 -5.09
C SER A 203 9.04 13.10 -4.91
N GLU A 204 8.22 14.15 -4.79
CA GLU A 204 6.76 14.10 -4.68
C GLU A 204 6.14 14.79 -5.91
N PRO A 205 5.61 14.03 -6.89
CA PRO A 205 4.91 14.62 -8.03
C PRO A 205 3.58 15.24 -7.59
N ILE A 206 3.16 16.32 -8.27
CA ILE A 206 1.82 16.88 -8.06
C ILE A 206 0.81 15.95 -8.73
N LEU A 207 -0.12 15.42 -7.96
CA LEU A 207 -1.21 14.60 -8.47
C LEU A 207 -2.34 15.47 -9.03
N PRO A 208 -3.05 15.02 -10.08
CA PRO A 208 -4.30 15.60 -10.55
C PRO A 208 -5.35 15.78 -9.45
N ASP A 209 -6.19 16.82 -9.60
CA ASP A 209 -7.23 17.17 -8.64
C ASP A 209 -8.20 16.02 -8.32
N ALA A 210 -8.59 15.24 -9.33
CA ALA A 210 -9.50 14.10 -9.16
C ALA A 210 -8.90 13.00 -8.28
N GLU A 211 -7.60 12.73 -8.44
CA GLU A 211 -6.88 11.74 -7.65
C GLU A 211 -6.71 12.21 -6.21
N LEU A 212 -6.37 13.50 -6.00
CA LEU A 212 -6.29 14.11 -4.68
C LEU A 212 -7.62 14.04 -3.92
N ASP A 213 -8.73 14.37 -4.59
CA ASP A 213 -10.07 14.31 -4.01
C ASP A 213 -10.46 12.88 -3.62
N GLU A 214 -10.11 11.91 -4.46
CA GLU A 214 -10.35 10.49 -4.20
C GLU A 214 -9.57 9.99 -2.99
N VAL A 215 -8.25 10.18 -2.95
CA VAL A 215 -7.44 9.67 -1.84
C VAL A 215 -7.77 10.37 -0.53
N ALA A 216 -8.15 11.66 -0.56
CA ALA A 216 -8.67 12.38 0.60
C ALA A 216 -10.01 11.80 1.10
N LYS A 217 -10.91 11.40 0.18
CA LYS A 217 -12.15 10.71 0.54
C LYS A 217 -11.88 9.34 1.15
N LEU A 218 -10.99 8.54 0.55
CA LEU A 218 -10.63 7.23 1.05
C LEU A 218 -9.99 7.31 2.44
N CYS A 219 -9.09 8.27 2.70
CA CYS A 219 -8.47 8.46 4.01
C CYS A 219 -9.50 8.77 5.10
N ARG A 220 -10.55 9.53 4.79
CA ARG A 220 -11.68 9.76 5.73
C ARG A 220 -12.49 8.50 6.01
N GLN A 221 -12.67 7.65 5.00
CA GLN A 221 -13.44 6.41 5.12
C GLN A 221 -12.67 5.31 5.86
N GLN A 222 -11.37 5.21 5.59
CA GLN A 222 -10.48 4.16 6.08
C GLN A 222 -9.21 4.80 6.64
N PRO A 223 -9.30 5.44 7.82
CA PRO A 223 -8.16 6.14 8.40
C PRO A 223 -7.07 5.14 8.78
N SER A 224 -5.93 5.28 8.14
CA SER A 224 -4.70 4.56 8.46
C SER A 224 -3.56 5.55 8.57
N ALA A 225 -2.70 5.41 9.59
CA ALA A 225 -1.61 6.33 9.84
C ALA A 225 -0.71 6.50 8.60
N ALA A 226 -0.27 5.40 8.00
CA ALA A 226 0.58 5.42 6.81
C ALA A 226 -0.12 6.08 5.61
N PHE A 227 -1.34 5.63 5.29
CA PHE A 227 -2.07 6.11 4.12
C PHE A 227 -2.42 7.59 4.24
N CYS A 228 -2.99 7.99 5.37
CA CYS A 228 -3.39 9.38 5.58
C CYS A 228 -2.19 10.34 5.68
N THR A 229 -1.02 9.87 6.14
CA THR A 229 0.22 10.65 6.07
C THR A 229 0.66 10.86 4.61
N ALA A 230 0.60 9.83 3.78
CA ALA A 230 0.92 9.94 2.36
C ALA A 230 -0.06 10.90 1.65
N VAL A 231 -1.36 10.81 1.94
CA VAL A 231 -2.39 11.72 1.42
C VAL A 231 -2.14 13.17 1.86
N ALA A 232 -1.80 13.38 3.14
CA ALA A 232 -1.49 14.71 3.66
C ALA A 232 -0.29 15.33 2.94
N SER A 233 0.75 14.53 2.66
CA SER A 233 1.92 14.95 1.89
C SER A 233 1.55 15.35 0.46
N ALA A 234 0.81 14.52 -0.27
CA ALA A 234 0.38 14.82 -1.63
C ALA A 234 -0.49 16.08 -1.71
N LEU A 235 -1.44 16.24 -0.79
CA LEU A 235 -2.29 17.44 -0.69
C LEU A 235 -1.47 18.71 -0.38
N ARG A 236 -0.45 18.61 0.48
CA ARG A 236 0.45 19.72 0.80
C ARG A 236 1.25 20.14 -0.43
N THR A 237 1.83 19.19 -1.14
CA THR A 237 2.58 19.43 -2.39
C THR A 237 1.71 20.11 -3.45
N ALA A 238 0.42 19.79 -3.49
CA ALA A 238 -0.56 20.44 -4.35
C ALA A 238 -1.12 21.79 -3.80
N GLY A 239 -0.63 22.28 -2.65
CA GLY A 239 -1.08 23.53 -2.03
C GLY A 239 -2.44 23.46 -1.32
N ARG A 240 -3.04 22.27 -1.18
CA ARG A 240 -4.35 22.04 -0.54
C ARG A 240 -4.23 21.92 0.98
N LEU A 241 -3.69 22.95 1.63
CA LEU A 241 -3.30 22.93 3.05
C LEU A 241 -4.43 22.54 4.04
N PRO A 242 -5.69 23.02 3.90
CA PRO A 242 -6.75 22.61 4.82
C PRO A 242 -7.02 21.11 4.79
N ALA A 243 -7.09 20.52 3.59
CA ALA A 243 -7.31 19.08 3.41
C ALA A 243 -6.09 18.26 3.88
N ALA A 244 -4.87 18.77 3.67
CA ALA A 244 -3.65 18.13 4.16
C ALA A 244 -3.65 18.03 5.70
N ARG A 245 -4.09 19.09 6.40
CA ARG A 245 -4.21 19.07 7.87
C ARG A 245 -5.25 18.07 8.34
N GLU A 246 -6.41 18.01 7.69
CA GLU A 246 -7.45 17.03 8.03
C GLU A 246 -6.94 15.59 7.86
N ALA A 247 -6.29 15.28 6.73
CA ALA A 247 -5.69 13.97 6.48
C ALA A 247 -4.66 13.62 7.57
N MET A 248 -3.82 14.57 7.98
CA MET A 248 -2.84 14.30 9.03
C MET A 248 -3.47 14.12 10.42
N GLN A 249 -4.55 14.85 10.73
CA GLN A 249 -5.32 14.61 11.95
C GLN A 249 -5.94 13.21 11.98
N LEU A 250 -6.38 12.69 10.83
CA LEU A 250 -6.85 11.31 10.69
C LEU A 250 -5.72 10.30 10.91
N ALA A 251 -4.53 10.56 10.36
CA ALA A 251 -3.36 9.70 10.57
C ALA A 251 -2.98 9.57 12.05
N CYS A 252 -3.10 10.65 12.82
CA CYS A 252 -2.74 10.68 14.24
C CYS A 252 -3.72 9.97 15.17
N ARG A 253 -4.95 9.61 14.74
CA ARG A 253 -5.95 9.01 15.64
C ARG A 253 -5.51 7.68 16.27
N GLY A 254 -4.61 6.95 15.62
CA GLY A 254 -4.07 5.68 16.11
C GLY A 254 -2.72 5.78 16.83
N ALA A 255 -2.20 7.00 17.05
CA ALA A 255 -0.95 7.19 17.77
C ALA A 255 -1.14 6.91 19.28
N GLU A 256 -0.06 6.58 19.98
CA GLU A 256 -0.07 6.44 21.45
C GLU A 256 -0.48 7.76 22.13
N ASP A 257 -0.14 8.91 21.52
CA ASP A 257 -0.60 10.24 21.91
C ASP A 257 -1.13 11.01 20.67
N PRO A 258 -2.42 10.85 20.35
CA PRO A 258 -3.05 11.52 19.19
C PRO A 258 -2.98 13.06 19.24
N PRO A 259 -3.21 13.72 20.40
CA PRO A 259 -3.02 15.17 20.53
C PRO A 259 -1.59 15.65 20.25
N ALA A 260 -0.56 14.98 20.79
CA ALA A 260 0.83 15.37 20.56
C ALA A 260 1.23 15.18 19.08
N CYS A 261 0.79 14.07 18.47
CA CYS A 261 0.97 13.82 17.04
C CYS A 261 0.35 14.94 16.18
N ALA A 262 -0.87 15.38 16.52
CA ALA A 262 -1.56 16.43 15.77
C ALA A 262 -0.93 17.82 15.96
N GLN A 263 -0.30 18.10 17.11
CA GLN A 263 0.33 19.40 17.41
C GLN A 263 1.65 19.61 16.66
N LEU A 264 2.48 18.57 16.50
CA LEU A 264 3.74 18.65 15.73
C LEU A 264 3.49 19.08 14.28
N VAL A 265 2.35 18.67 13.72
CA VAL A 265 1.93 18.96 12.35
C VAL A 265 1.53 20.44 12.17
N ILE A 266 1.01 21.07 13.22
CA ILE A 266 0.64 22.49 13.19
C ILE A 266 1.91 23.35 13.20
N GLN A 267 2.92 22.95 13.97
CA GLN A 267 4.19 23.69 14.10
C GLN A 267 5.05 23.67 12.82
N ASP A 268 5.03 22.58 12.05
CA ASP A 268 5.70 22.51 10.74
C ASP A 268 5.12 23.46 9.68
N ASN A 269 3.91 24.02 9.88
CA ASN A 269 3.30 24.99 8.97
C ASN A 269 3.66 26.45 9.29
N ASP A 270 4.30 26.73 10.43
CA ASP A 270 4.72 28.08 10.84
C ASP A 270 6.21 28.33 10.57
N ALA A 271 6.94 27.35 10.03
CA ALA A 271 8.30 27.55 9.54
C ALA A 271 8.26 28.24 8.16
N PRO A 272 8.86 29.44 8.00
CA PRO A 272 8.96 30.07 6.69
C PRO A 272 9.90 29.25 5.78
N ASN A 273 9.45 29.00 4.54
CA ASN A 273 10.28 28.51 3.43
C ASN A 273 11.45 29.46 3.13
#